data_AF-A0A6D0I8W4-F1
#
_entry.id   AF-A0A6D0I8W4-F1
#
_cell.length_a   1.000
_cell.length_b   1.000
_cell.length_c   1.000
_cell.angle_alpha   90.00
_cell.angle_beta   90.00
_cell.angle_gamma   90.00
#
_symmetry.space_group_name_H-M   'P 1'
#
loop_
_entity.id
_entity.type
_entity.pdbx_description
1 polymer ?
#
loop_
_entity_poly.entity_id
_entity_poly.type
_entity_poly.pdbx_seq_one_letter_code
_entity_poly.pdbx_strand_id
1 'polypeptide(L)'
;WVAVYYDNPDETPAEKLRCDTVVTVPGYFTLPENSEGVILTEISGGQYAVAVARVVGDDFAKPWYQFFNSLLQDSAYEMLPKPCFEVYLNNGAEDGYWDIEMYVAVQPKHH
;
A
#
# COMPACT_ATOMS: atom_id res chain seq x y z
N TRP A 1 10.66 1.97 -1.44
CA TRP A 1 9.83 2.88 -0.61
C TRP A 1 8.47 2.23 -0.40
N VAL A 2 7.77 2.56 0.67
CA VAL A 2 6.40 2.09 0.93
C VAL A 2 5.47 3.28 1.10
N ALA A 3 4.31 3.24 0.45
CA ALA A 3 3.20 4.15 0.71
C ALA A 3 2.06 3.37 1.35
N VAL A 4 1.59 3.82 2.50
CA VAL A 4 0.47 3.21 3.24
C VAL A 4 -0.74 4.14 3.18
N TYR A 5 -1.90 3.62 2.81
CA TYR A 5 -3.13 4.38 2.63
C TYR A 5 -4.18 3.94 3.66
N TYR A 6 -4.72 4.90 4.40
CA TYR A 6 -5.66 4.63 5.49
C TYR A 6 -7.13 4.91 5.15
N ASP A 7 -7.37 5.60 4.04
CA ASP A 7 -8.68 6.16 3.70
C ASP A 7 -8.97 5.96 2.20
N ASN A 8 -10.25 5.83 1.84
CA ASN A 8 -10.69 5.82 0.45
C ASN A 8 -10.80 7.26 -0.08
N PRO A 9 -10.02 7.68 -1.09
CA PRO A 9 -10.06 9.04 -1.64
C PRO A 9 -11.37 9.41 -2.33
N ASP A 10 -12.18 8.43 -2.75
CA ASP A 10 -13.49 8.68 -3.37
C ASP A 10 -14.61 8.93 -2.33
N GLU A 11 -14.34 8.66 -1.05
CA GLU A 11 -15.32 8.80 0.05
C GLU A 11 -14.87 9.81 1.11
N THR A 12 -13.56 9.88 1.39
CA THR A 12 -12.98 10.72 2.43
C THR A 12 -12.57 12.07 1.85
N PRO A 13 -13.00 13.20 2.45
CA PRO A 13 -12.57 14.53 2.01
C PRO A 13 -11.06 14.66 1.95
N ALA A 14 -10.54 15.35 0.93
CA ALA A 14 -9.11 15.45 0.65
C ALA A 14 -8.29 15.92 1.85
N GLU A 15 -8.80 16.89 2.62
CA GLU A 15 -8.14 17.42 3.81
C GLU A 15 -8.09 16.46 5.02
N LYS A 16 -8.77 15.31 4.93
CA LYS A 16 -8.80 14.27 5.95
C LYS A 16 -8.09 12.99 5.53
N LEU A 17 -7.61 12.91 4.29
CA LEU A 17 -6.87 11.76 3.81
C LEU A 17 -5.56 11.62 4.57
N ARG A 18 -5.27 10.39 5.01
CA ARG A 18 -4.04 10.04 5.71
C ARG A 18 -3.26 9.04 4.88
N CYS A 19 -1.97 9.28 4.77
CA CYS A 19 -1.02 8.34 4.20
C CYS A 19 0.32 8.45 4.92
N ASP A 20 1.05 7.35 4.97
CA ASP A 20 2.42 7.32 5.45
C ASP A 20 3.37 6.98 4.30
N THR A 21 4.43 7.78 4.13
CA THR A 21 5.53 7.52 3.18
C THR A 21 6.77 7.08 3.95
N VAL A 22 7.08 5.78 3.91
CA VAL A 22 8.04 5.15 4.83
C VAL A 22 9.00 4.20 4.11
N VAL A 23 9.96 3.70 4.87
CA VAL A 23 10.87 2.61 4.46
C VAL A 23 10.73 1.45 5.44
N THR A 24 10.78 0.23 4.92
CA THR A 24 10.80 -0.97 5.76
C THR A 24 12.21 -1.15 6.35
N VAL A 25 12.27 -1.44 7.64
CA VAL A 25 13.51 -1.71 8.38
C VAL A 25 13.37 -3.06 9.10
N PRO A 26 14.49 -3.70 9.50
CA PRO A 26 14.42 -4.89 10.34
C PRO A 26 13.70 -4.61 11.66
N GLY A 27 13.00 -5.61 12.23
CA GLY A 27 12.25 -5.44 13.48
C GLY A 27 13.10 -5.12 14.73
N TYR A 28 14.42 -5.24 14.63
CA TYR A 28 15.38 -4.82 15.67
C TYR A 28 15.97 -3.42 15.42
N PHE A 29 15.42 -2.66 14.47
CA PHE A 29 15.87 -1.32 14.17
C PHE A 29 15.63 -0.37 15.34
N THR A 30 16.64 0.47 15.61
CA THR A 30 16.55 1.57 16.58
C THR A 30 16.56 2.88 15.83
N LEU A 31 15.56 3.74 16.08
CA LEU A 31 15.50 5.08 15.50
C LEU A 31 16.74 5.88 15.90
N PRO A 32 17.51 6.44 14.96
CA PRO A 32 18.68 7.26 15.28
C PRO A 32 18.32 8.49 16.10
N GLU A 33 19.25 8.95 16.95
CA GLU A 33 19.12 10.23 17.62
C GLU A 33 18.97 11.38 16.61
N ASN A 34 18.30 12.46 17.02
CA ASN A 34 18.01 13.63 16.18
C ASN A 34 17.10 13.34 14.96
N SER A 35 16.23 12.32 15.04
CA SER A 35 15.21 12.00 14.03
C SER A 35 13.84 12.65 14.33
N GLU A 36 13.83 13.95 14.64
CA GLU A 36 12.59 14.66 14.99
C GLU A 36 11.53 14.55 13.87
N GLY A 37 10.28 14.27 14.24
CA GLY A 37 9.16 14.13 13.31
C GLY A 37 9.08 12.79 12.56
N VAL A 38 10.08 11.89 12.70
CA VAL A 38 10.03 10.55 12.11
C VAL A 38 9.14 9.64 12.96
N ILE A 39 8.20 8.95 12.32
CA ILE A 39 7.41 7.90 12.95
C ILE A 39 8.11 6.55 12.86
N LEU A 40 8.01 5.75 13.92
CA LEU A 40 8.38 4.33 13.91
C LEU A 40 7.14 3.52 14.30
N THR A 41 6.66 2.70 13.36
CA THR A 41 5.40 1.96 13.49
C THR A 41 5.49 0.63 12.74
N GLU A 42 4.44 -0.19 12.84
CA GLU A 42 4.35 -1.50 12.22
C GLU A 42 3.13 -1.60 11.29
N ILE A 43 3.33 -2.21 10.11
CA ILE A 43 2.23 -2.72 9.30
C ILE A 43 1.94 -4.14 9.80
N SER A 44 0.77 -4.33 10.39
CA SER A 44 0.37 -5.63 10.96
C SER A 44 0.41 -6.76 9.92
N GLY A 45 0.99 -7.90 10.27
CA GLY A 45 0.98 -9.09 9.42
C GLY A 45 -0.43 -9.66 9.17
N GLY A 46 -0.49 -10.71 8.35
CA GLY A 46 -1.73 -11.39 7.99
C GLY A 46 -1.72 -11.87 6.54
N GLN A 47 -2.89 -12.27 6.03
CA GLN A 47 -3.06 -12.58 4.61
C GLN A 47 -3.28 -11.29 3.83
N TYR A 48 -2.61 -11.20 2.70
CA TYR A 48 -2.73 -10.09 1.76
C TYR A 48 -2.95 -10.67 0.36
N ALA A 49 -3.89 -10.11 -0.37
CA ALA A 49 -3.88 -10.19 -1.81
C ALA A 49 -2.73 -9.31 -2.31
N VAL A 50 -1.96 -9.84 -3.27
CA VAL A 50 -0.79 -9.15 -3.82
C VAL A 50 -0.93 -9.06 -5.34
N ALA A 51 -0.66 -7.87 -5.88
CA ALA A 51 -0.62 -7.65 -7.32
C ALA A 51 0.59 -6.79 -7.68
N VAL A 52 1.25 -7.13 -8.79
CA VAL A 52 2.36 -6.35 -9.35
C VAL A 52 1.87 -5.63 -10.60
N ALA A 53 2.21 -4.35 -10.73
CA ALA A 53 1.88 -3.55 -11.90
C ALA A 53 3.05 -2.66 -12.30
N ARG A 54 3.10 -2.29 -13.58
CA ARG A 54 4.00 -1.27 -14.10
C ARG A 54 3.21 -0.01 -14.44
N VAL A 55 3.64 1.12 -13.89
CA VAL A 55 3.14 2.45 -14.19
C VAL A 55 4.12 3.14 -15.13
N VAL A 56 3.61 3.61 -16.26
CA VAL A 56 4.34 4.45 -17.21
C VAL A 56 3.57 5.78 -17.32
N GLY A 57 4.25 6.90 -17.06
CA GLY A 57 3.61 8.19 -16.84
C GLY A 57 3.15 8.35 -15.39
N ASP A 58 2.04 9.08 -15.19
CA ASP A 58 1.64 9.59 -13.86
C ASP A 58 0.37 8.94 -13.29
N ASP A 59 -0.16 7.89 -13.94
CA ASP A 59 -1.42 7.24 -13.54
C ASP A 59 -1.20 6.09 -12.56
N PHE A 60 -0.87 6.43 -11.31
CA PHE A 60 -0.71 5.48 -10.21
C PHE A 60 -2.04 4.97 -9.65
N ALA A 61 -3.16 5.64 -9.92
CA ALA A 61 -4.47 5.24 -9.42
C ALA A 61 -5.06 4.06 -10.21
N LYS A 62 -4.82 4.01 -11.52
CA LYS A 62 -5.30 2.94 -12.39
C LYS A 62 -4.98 1.52 -11.92
N PRO A 63 -3.74 1.14 -11.56
CA PRO A 63 -3.46 -0.21 -11.07
C PRO A 63 -4.24 -0.55 -9.79
N TRP A 64 -4.41 0.41 -8.87
CA TRP A 64 -5.24 0.23 -7.67
C TRP A 64 -6.70 -0.04 -8.01
N TYR A 65 -7.30 0.77 -8.89
CA TYR A 65 -8.69 0.56 -9.32
C TYR A 65 -8.87 -0.81 -10.01
N GLN A 66 -7.93 -1.21 -10.86
CA GLN A 66 -7.96 -2.53 -11.50
C GLN A 66 -7.86 -3.67 -10.47
N PHE A 67 -7.00 -3.51 -9.47
CA PHE A 67 -6.79 -4.49 -8.43
C PHE A 67 -8.03 -4.65 -7.52
N PHE A 68 -8.59 -3.54 -7.02
CA PHE A 68 -9.81 -3.58 -6.20
C PHE A 68 -10.99 -4.18 -6.96
N ASN A 69 -11.20 -3.81 -8.22
CA ASN A 69 -12.27 -4.38 -9.05
C ASN A 69 -12.12 -5.90 -9.20
N SER A 70 -10.89 -6.39 -9.37
CA SER A 70 -10.63 -7.83 -9.47
C SER A 70 -10.86 -8.54 -8.14
N LEU A 71 -10.38 -7.96 -7.04
CA LEU A 71 -10.49 -8.54 -5.69
C LEU A 71 -11.94 -8.60 -5.18
N LEU A 72 -12.79 -7.63 -5.56
CA LEU A 72 -14.22 -7.65 -5.26
C LEU A 72 -14.96 -8.85 -5.88
N GLN A 73 -14.44 -9.41 -6.96
CA GLN A 73 -15.02 -10.59 -7.63
C GLN A 73 -14.49 -11.92 -7.09
N ASP A 74 -13.53 -11.90 -6.15
CA ASP A 74 -12.96 -13.13 -5.58
C ASP A 74 -14.04 -13.94 -4.83
N SER A 75 -14.16 -15.23 -5.13
CA SER A 75 -15.17 -16.09 -4.52
C SER A 75 -14.77 -16.66 -3.16
N ALA A 76 -13.47 -16.68 -2.84
CA ALA A 76 -12.90 -17.33 -1.67
C ALA A 76 -12.45 -16.34 -0.58
N TYR A 77 -12.12 -15.10 -0.95
CA TYR A 77 -11.59 -14.08 -0.04
C TYR A 77 -12.42 -12.80 -0.06
N GLU A 78 -12.39 -12.07 1.06
CA GLU A 78 -12.94 -10.72 1.20
C GLU A 78 -11.90 -9.77 1.80
N MET A 79 -12.04 -8.48 1.49
CA MET A 79 -11.14 -7.44 2.00
C MET A 79 -11.38 -7.17 3.48
N LEU A 80 -10.30 -7.02 4.23
CA LEU A 80 -10.34 -6.59 5.63
C LEU A 80 -10.31 -5.06 5.73
N PRO A 81 -10.94 -4.46 6.77
CA PRO A 81 -10.86 -3.02 7.06
C PRO A 81 -9.50 -2.67 7.69
N LYS A 82 -8.42 -2.94 6.97
CA LYS A 82 -7.03 -2.62 7.31
C LYS A 82 -6.45 -1.73 6.21
N PRO A 83 -5.46 -0.86 6.52
CA PRO A 83 -4.80 -0.06 5.48
C PRO A 83 -4.19 -0.96 4.40
N CYS A 84 -4.30 -0.52 3.15
CA CYS A 84 -3.56 -1.08 2.04
C CYS A 84 -2.23 -0.33 1.86
N PHE A 85 -1.28 -0.94 1.16
CA PHE A 85 0.00 -0.30 0.89
C PHE A 85 0.61 -0.79 -0.42
N GLU A 86 1.56 -0.04 -0.95
CA GLU A 86 2.37 -0.47 -2.09
C GLU A 86 3.86 -0.33 -1.82
N VAL A 87 4.64 -1.23 -2.41
CA VAL A 87 6.09 -1.20 -2.44
C VAL A 87 6.54 -0.75 -3.82
N TYR A 88 7.35 0.30 -3.86
CA TYR A 88 8.04 0.74 -5.08
C TYR A 88 9.29 -0.12 -5.28
N LEU A 89 9.30 -0.93 -6.34
CA LEU A 89 10.29 -1.98 -6.59
C LEU A 89 11.56 -1.45 -7.26
N ASN A 90 11.47 -0.31 -7.94
CA ASN A 90 12.57 0.32 -8.66
C ASN A 90 12.60 1.85 -8.45
N ASN A 91 13.64 2.49 -8.98
CA ASN A 91 13.76 3.95 -9.00
C ASN A 91 13.22 4.50 -10.33
N GLY A 92 11.92 4.74 -10.40
CA GLY A 92 11.29 5.18 -11.65
C GLY A 92 11.69 6.59 -12.11
N ALA A 93 12.31 7.39 -11.24
CA ALA A 93 12.92 8.67 -11.64
C ALA A 93 14.13 8.48 -12.57
N GLU A 94 14.83 7.34 -12.46
CA GLU A 94 15.96 6.97 -13.32
C GLU A 94 15.52 6.08 -14.48
N ASP A 95 14.63 5.12 -14.21
CA ASP A 95 14.23 4.11 -15.20
C ASP A 95 13.14 4.58 -16.18
N GLY A 96 12.41 5.66 -15.84
CA GLY A 96 11.30 6.20 -16.64
C GLY A 96 9.99 5.42 -16.51
N TYR A 97 9.90 4.47 -15.58
CA TYR A 97 8.69 3.72 -15.22
C TYR A 97 8.77 3.27 -13.76
N TRP A 98 7.61 2.99 -13.16
CA TRP A 98 7.53 2.50 -11.77
C TRP A 98 6.90 1.12 -11.74
N ASP A 99 7.65 0.13 -11.29
CA ASP A 99 7.11 -1.17 -10.90
C ASP A 99 6.66 -1.08 -9.43
N ILE A 100 5.39 -1.36 -9.20
CA ILE A 100 4.76 -1.32 -7.89
C ILE A 100 4.20 -2.69 -7.52
N GLU A 101 4.31 -3.05 -6.25
CA GLU A 101 3.68 -4.23 -5.67
C GLU A 101 2.67 -3.78 -4.61
N MET A 102 1.39 -4.00 -4.90
CA MET A 102 0.26 -3.55 -4.09
C MET A 102 -0.22 -4.68 -3.17
N TYR A 103 -0.57 -4.32 -1.94
CA TYR A 103 -1.00 -5.23 -0.90
C TYR A 103 -2.34 -4.78 -0.32
N VAL A 104 -3.35 -5.64 -0.43
CA VAL A 104 -4.68 -5.44 0.20
C VAL A 104 -4.92 -6.55 1.21
N ALA A 105 -5.21 -6.18 2.45
CA ALA A 105 -5.47 -7.17 3.50
C ALA A 105 -6.76 -7.94 3.21
N VAL A 106 -6.73 -9.26 3.40
CA VAL A 106 -7.87 -10.15 3.12
C VAL A 106 -8.04 -11.21 4.19
N GLN A 107 -9.24 -11.80 4.25
CA GLN A 107 -9.54 -13.02 4.99
C GLN A 107 -10.39 -13.96 4.13
N PRO A 108 -10.39 -15.28 4.41
CA PRO A 108 -11.30 -16.21 3.76
C PRO A 108 -12.76 -15.83 4.03
N LYS A 109 -13.62 -15.94 3.03
CA LYS A 109 -15.07 -15.79 3.20
C LYS A 109 -15.62 -16.91 4.06
N HIS A 110 -16.47 -16.55 5.02
CA HIS A 110 -17.28 -17.55 5.72
C HIS A 110 -18.40 -18.01 4.78
N HIS A 111 -18.32 -19.25 4.32
CA HIS A 111 -19.40 -19.94 3.60
C HIS A 111 -20.40 -20.56 4.58
#